data_AF-A0A7Y0M237-F1
#
_entry.id   AF-A0A7Y0M237-F1
#
_cell.length_a   1.000
_cell.length_b   1.000
_cell.length_c   1.000
_cell.angle_alpha   90.00
_cell.angle_beta   90.00
_cell.angle_gamma   90.00
#
_symmetry.space_group_name_H-M   'P 1'
#
loop_
_entity.id
_entity.type
_entity.pdbx_description
1 polymer ?
#
loop_
_entity_poly.entity_id
_entity_poly.type
_entity_poly.pdbx_seq_one_letter_code
_entity_poly.pdbx_strand_id
1 'polypeptide(L)'
;MDNLDRVVEALCKGIQGLTPSAPSVNFSRTDHNCATVTAEYDHQVFEIRIDAGRRAPRAPLPIDDVLLGTLDDVEVHLTSVVVGPDVTVTLEGQGPEAGRTVHTDRKARAAWEESMQHIPSRPPPWPAERLMELSLELTDNLGTRYAFYSGNAGGRGQEWRYTAGFRPAPPQEATTLTVRAVLDEGPAAVELDLI
;
A
#
# COMPACT_ATOMS: atom_id res chain seq x y z
N MET A 1 19.41 -24.97 -4.53
CA MET A 1 18.68 -23.84 -5.13
C MET A 1 18.20 -22.99 -3.97
N ASP A 2 18.75 -21.79 -3.82
CA ASP A 2 18.32 -20.91 -2.73
C ASP A 2 16.93 -20.34 -3.02
N ASN A 3 16.32 -19.66 -2.04
CA ASN A 3 14.96 -19.12 -2.19
C ASN A 3 14.90 -18.04 -3.29
N LEU A 4 15.99 -17.29 -3.50
CA LEU A 4 16.09 -16.26 -4.52
C LEU A 4 16.13 -16.86 -5.92
N ASP A 5 16.90 -17.93 -6.13
CA ASP A 5 16.96 -18.67 -7.40
C ASP A 5 15.57 -19.18 -7.82
N ARG A 6 14.77 -19.67 -6.85
CA ARG A 6 13.39 -20.15 -7.12
C ARG A 6 12.46 -19.00 -7.54
N VAL A 7 12.56 -17.86 -6.87
CA VAL A 7 11.75 -16.67 -7.18
C VAL A 7 12.11 -16.13 -8.56
N VAL A 8 13.40 -16.02 -8.85
CA VAL A 8 13.93 -15.59 -10.16
C VAL A 8 13.45 -16.53 -11.26
N GLU A 9 13.61 -17.85 -11.09
CA GLU A 9 13.18 -18.83 -12.08
C GLU A 9 11.68 -18.75 -12.35
N ALA A 10 10.87 -18.61 -11.29
CA ALA A 10 9.42 -18.44 -11.42
C ALA A 10 9.05 -17.14 -12.15
N LEU A 11 9.73 -16.04 -11.86
CA LEU A 11 9.55 -14.76 -12.54
C LEU A 11 9.91 -14.85 -14.02
N CYS A 12 11.06 -15.42 -14.35
CA CYS A 12 11.49 -15.60 -15.74
C CYS A 12 10.48 -16.45 -16.52
N LYS A 13 10.02 -17.58 -15.96
CA LYS A 13 8.98 -18.42 -16.58
C LYS A 13 7.65 -17.69 -16.74
N GLY A 14 7.26 -16.91 -15.75
CA GLY A 14 6.06 -16.07 -15.80
C GLY A 14 6.13 -15.06 -16.95
N ILE A 15 7.21 -14.28 -17.03
CA ILE A 15 7.44 -13.28 -18.07
C ILE A 15 7.44 -13.93 -19.47
N GLN A 16 8.10 -15.08 -19.64
CA GLN A 16 8.11 -15.82 -20.90
C GLN A 16 6.73 -16.35 -21.31
N GLY A 17 5.85 -16.62 -20.35
CA GLY A 17 4.48 -17.09 -20.62
C GLY A 17 3.48 -16.00 -20.98
N LEU A 18 3.84 -14.71 -20.80
CA LEU A 18 2.91 -13.59 -21.02
C LEU A 18 2.81 -13.17 -22.49
N THR A 19 3.78 -13.53 -23.36
CA THR A 19 3.82 -13.00 -24.73
C THR A 19 4.25 -14.05 -25.77
N PRO A 20 3.63 -14.06 -26.98
CA PRO A 20 3.99 -14.99 -28.06
C PRO A 20 5.37 -14.69 -28.69
N SER A 21 5.86 -13.45 -28.57
CA SER A 21 7.25 -13.09 -28.85
C SER A 21 8.05 -13.27 -27.56
N ALA A 22 9.05 -14.15 -27.57
CA ALA A 22 9.88 -14.41 -26.39
C ALA A 22 10.68 -13.14 -26.03
N PRO A 23 10.40 -12.47 -24.90
CA PRO A 23 11.21 -11.35 -24.46
C PRO A 23 12.62 -11.85 -24.15
N SER A 24 13.64 -11.03 -24.42
CA SER A 24 14.97 -11.32 -23.91
C SER A 24 14.93 -11.07 -22.40
N VAL A 25 15.19 -12.11 -21.60
CA VAL A 25 15.21 -12.02 -20.14
C VAL A 25 16.63 -12.31 -19.68
N ASN A 26 17.28 -11.29 -19.14
CA ASN A 26 18.59 -11.39 -18.54
C ASN A 26 18.46 -11.37 -17.02
N PHE A 27 19.21 -12.24 -16.38
CA PHE A 27 19.31 -12.29 -14.93
C PHE A 27 20.74 -11.96 -14.53
N SER A 28 20.88 -11.03 -13.60
CA SER A 28 22.14 -10.77 -12.93
C SER A 28 21.94 -10.81 -11.42
N ARG A 29 22.73 -11.63 -10.74
CA ARG A 29 22.81 -11.62 -9.29
C ARG A 29 23.80 -10.53 -8.90
N THR A 30 23.35 -9.52 -8.16
CA THR A 30 24.22 -8.42 -7.73
C THR A 30 24.92 -8.77 -6.42
N ASP A 31 24.25 -9.50 -5.51
CA ASP A 31 24.86 -10.06 -4.30
C ASP A 31 24.07 -11.28 -3.76
N HIS A 32 24.37 -11.74 -2.54
CA HIS A 32 23.72 -12.91 -1.93
C HIS A 32 22.21 -12.75 -1.72
N ASN A 33 21.75 -11.52 -1.62
CA ASN A 33 20.39 -11.13 -1.28
C ASN A 33 19.71 -10.32 -2.39
N CYS A 34 20.45 -9.76 -3.34
CA CYS A 34 19.85 -8.96 -4.40
C CYS A 34 20.10 -9.58 -5.78
N ALA A 35 19.04 -9.60 -6.57
CA ALA A 35 19.07 -9.94 -7.98
C ALA A 35 18.38 -8.87 -8.81
N THR A 36 18.81 -8.73 -10.05
CA THR A 36 18.15 -7.89 -11.04
C THR A 36 17.71 -8.79 -12.19
N VAL A 37 16.44 -8.70 -12.56
CA VAL A 37 15.88 -9.30 -13.77
C VAL A 37 15.61 -8.18 -14.75
N THR A 38 16.29 -8.21 -15.88
CA THR A 38 16.08 -7.26 -16.98
C THR A 38 15.30 -7.97 -18.06
N ALA A 39 14.13 -7.43 -18.42
CA ALA A 39 13.33 -7.93 -19.53
C ALA A 39 13.22 -6.86 -20.61
N GLU A 40 13.49 -7.23 -21.85
CA GLU A 40 13.26 -6.34 -23.00
C GLU A 40 12.02 -6.79 -23.76
N TYR A 41 11.07 -5.87 -23.94
CA TYR A 41 9.83 -6.11 -24.67
C TYR A 41 9.44 -4.86 -25.44
N ASP A 42 9.20 -5.01 -26.76
CA ASP A 42 8.78 -3.91 -27.65
C ASP A 42 9.64 -2.64 -27.51
N HIS A 43 10.97 -2.81 -27.52
CA HIS A 43 11.98 -1.76 -27.32
C HIS A 43 11.94 -1.05 -25.95
N GLN A 44 11.18 -1.57 -24.98
CA GLN A 44 11.20 -1.12 -23.59
C GLN A 44 12.01 -2.08 -22.73
N VAL A 45 12.85 -1.53 -21.85
CA VAL A 45 13.64 -2.29 -20.88
C VAL A 45 12.99 -2.14 -19.51
N PHE A 46 12.59 -3.26 -18.95
CA PHE A 46 12.07 -3.36 -17.58
C PHE A 46 13.17 -3.89 -16.68
N GLU A 47 13.47 -3.15 -15.61
CA GLU A 47 14.39 -3.59 -14.58
C GLU A 47 13.61 -3.95 -13.32
N ILE A 48 13.64 -5.22 -12.94
CA ILE A 48 13.01 -5.74 -11.72
C ILE A 48 14.13 -6.07 -10.74
N ARG A 49 14.25 -5.25 -9.70
CA ARG A 49 15.17 -5.52 -8.60
C ARG A 49 14.47 -6.34 -7.52
N ILE A 50 15.01 -7.52 -7.25
CA ILE A 50 14.54 -8.45 -6.23
C ILE A 50 15.53 -8.40 -5.08
N ASP A 51 15.13 -7.78 -3.98
CA ASP A 51 15.89 -7.79 -2.73
C ASP A 51 15.33 -8.90 -1.82
N ALA A 52 15.92 -10.09 -1.90
CA ALA A 52 15.77 -11.20 -0.95
C ALA A 52 16.55 -10.97 0.35
N GLY A 53 17.04 -9.75 0.60
CA GLY A 53 17.55 -9.34 1.90
C GLY A 53 16.60 -9.78 3.01
N ARG A 54 17.17 -10.15 4.18
CA ARG A 54 16.39 -10.39 5.40
C ARG A 54 15.37 -9.26 5.49
N ARG A 55 14.07 -9.58 5.39
CA ARG A 55 13.02 -8.59 5.65
C ARG A 55 13.41 -7.93 6.95
N ALA A 56 13.81 -6.65 6.90
CA ALA A 56 14.15 -5.99 8.15
C ALA A 56 12.91 -6.12 9.04
N PRO A 57 13.11 -6.47 10.33
CA PRO A 57 12.00 -6.75 11.20
C PRO A 57 11.00 -5.60 11.10
N ARG A 58 9.76 -5.95 10.78
CA ARG A 58 8.63 -5.04 10.78
C ARG A 58 8.01 -5.12 12.17
N ALA A 59 8.12 -4.04 12.93
CA ALA A 59 7.57 -3.93 14.27
C ALA A 59 6.24 -3.17 14.17
N PRO A 60 5.09 -3.81 14.47
CA PRO A 60 3.86 -3.05 14.68
C PRO A 60 4.02 -2.19 15.94
N LEU A 61 3.62 -0.92 15.85
CA LEU A 61 3.54 -0.07 17.03
C LEU A 61 2.28 -0.44 17.84
N PRO A 62 2.33 -0.35 19.18
CA PRO A 62 1.19 -0.62 20.02
C PRO A 62 0.23 0.55 19.87
N ILE A 63 -0.79 0.36 19.05
CA ILE A 63 -1.85 1.33 18.84
C ILE A 63 -3.18 0.61 18.96
N ASP A 64 -4.10 1.22 19.71
CA ASP A 64 -5.50 0.82 19.70
C ASP A 64 -6.20 1.39 18.45
N ASP A 65 -7.47 1.05 18.26
CA ASP A 65 -8.27 1.68 17.21
C ASP A 65 -8.49 3.18 17.55
N VAL A 66 -7.81 4.10 16.85
CA VAL A 66 -7.85 5.54 17.16
C VAL A 66 -8.68 6.29 16.14
N LEU A 67 -9.80 6.87 16.58
CA LEU A 67 -10.59 7.81 15.78
C LEU A 67 -9.79 9.08 15.51
N LEU A 68 -9.50 9.37 14.23
CA LEU A 68 -8.86 10.62 13.81
C LEU A 68 -9.88 11.75 13.61
N GLY A 69 -11.09 11.43 13.15
CA GLY A 69 -12.16 12.38 12.82
C GLY A 69 -13.10 11.80 11.77
N THR A 70 -13.75 12.65 10.97
CA THR A 70 -14.66 12.19 9.91
C THR A 70 -14.28 12.69 8.52
N LEU A 71 -14.71 11.91 7.51
CA LEU A 71 -14.61 12.23 6.08
C LEU A 71 -15.93 11.82 5.42
N ASP A 72 -16.70 12.77 4.88
CA ASP A 72 -18.03 12.54 4.33
C ASP A 72 -18.96 11.77 5.32
N ASP A 73 -18.98 12.20 6.59
CA ASP A 73 -19.70 11.55 7.69
C ASP A 73 -19.24 10.10 8.03
N VAL A 74 -18.12 9.64 7.46
CA VAL A 74 -17.49 8.36 7.79
C VAL A 74 -16.41 8.56 8.84
N GLU A 75 -16.46 7.78 9.91
CA GLU A 75 -15.42 7.80 10.96
C GLU A 75 -14.12 7.24 10.40
N VAL A 76 -13.04 8.02 10.40
CA VAL A 76 -11.73 7.59 9.92
C VAL A 76 -10.88 7.19 11.12
N HIS A 77 -10.52 5.91 11.18
CA HIS A 77 -9.71 5.36 12.26
C HIS A 77 -8.29 5.01 11.79
N LEU A 78 -7.30 5.29 12.63
CA LEU A 78 -5.93 4.81 12.50
C LEU A 78 -5.83 3.45 13.20
N THR A 79 -5.74 2.38 12.41
CA THR A 79 -5.85 0.99 12.94
C THR A 79 -4.52 0.27 13.04
N SER A 80 -3.50 0.72 12.30
CA SER A 80 -2.17 0.09 12.35
C SER A 80 -1.08 1.04 11.88
N VAL A 81 0.04 1.01 12.61
CA VAL A 81 1.31 1.59 12.15
C VAL A 81 2.39 0.53 12.29
N VAL A 82 3.12 0.27 11.20
CA VAL A 82 4.19 -0.72 11.15
C VAL A 82 5.48 -0.04 10.70
N VAL A 83 6.52 -0.19 11.52
CA VAL A 83 7.85 0.38 11.26
C VAL A 83 8.81 -0.71 10.83
N GLY A 84 9.57 -0.46 9.77
CA GLY A 84 10.61 -1.36 9.24
C GLY A 84 11.59 -0.58 8.35
N PRO A 85 11.96 -1.09 7.16
CA PRO A 85 12.70 -0.30 6.15
C PRO A 85 11.94 0.94 5.65
N ASP A 86 10.64 0.97 5.94
CA ASP A 86 9.65 1.99 5.63
C ASP A 86 8.66 2.07 6.80
N VAL A 87 7.82 3.11 6.78
CA VAL A 87 6.67 3.21 7.68
C VAL A 87 5.42 2.90 6.89
N THR A 88 4.58 2.00 7.38
CA THR A 88 3.27 1.69 6.80
C THR A 88 2.17 2.13 7.76
N VAL A 89 1.24 2.94 7.29
CA VAL A 89 0.07 3.42 8.02
C VAL A 89 -1.18 2.79 7.42
N THR A 90 -2.09 2.28 8.25
CA THR A 90 -3.39 1.76 7.83
C THR A 90 -4.50 2.59 8.43
N LEU A 91 -5.36 3.12 7.57
CA LEU A 91 -6.60 3.80 7.92
C LEU A 91 -7.79 2.90 7.57
N GLU A 92 -8.85 2.97 8.36
CA GLU A 92 -10.09 2.26 8.10
C GLU A 92 -11.29 3.19 8.33
N GLY A 93 -12.17 3.29 7.33
CA GLY A 93 -13.47 3.96 7.46
C GLY A 93 -14.46 3.07 8.22
N GLN A 94 -15.06 3.59 9.28
CA GLN A 94 -16.00 2.89 10.15
C GLN A 94 -17.29 3.69 10.38
N GLY A 95 -18.19 3.10 11.18
CA GLY A 95 -19.45 3.73 11.57
C GLY A 95 -20.62 3.45 10.61
N PRO A 96 -21.82 3.98 10.93
CA PRO A 96 -23.04 3.69 10.19
C PRO A 96 -23.01 4.14 8.73
N GLU A 97 -22.34 5.26 8.43
CA GLU A 97 -22.25 5.78 7.06
C GLU A 97 -21.30 4.94 6.21
N ALA A 98 -20.18 4.46 6.78
CA ALA A 98 -19.29 3.53 6.08
C ALA A 98 -20.06 2.30 5.60
N GLY A 99 -20.90 1.72 6.47
CA GLY A 99 -21.74 0.58 6.15
C GLY A 99 -22.77 0.85 5.05
N ARG A 100 -23.41 2.02 5.06
CA ARG A 100 -24.34 2.45 3.99
C ARG A 100 -23.63 2.62 2.66
N THR A 101 -22.46 3.25 2.68
CA THR A 101 -21.62 3.42 1.49
C THR A 101 -21.20 2.06 0.93
N VAL A 102 -20.68 1.14 1.76
CA VAL A 102 -20.31 -0.23 1.34
C VAL A 102 -21.47 -0.98 0.69
N HIS A 103 -22.67 -0.88 1.26
CA HIS A 103 -23.86 -1.54 0.69
C HIS A 103 -24.20 -1.00 -0.70
N THR A 104 -24.15 0.32 -0.87
CA THR A 104 -24.41 0.99 -2.15
C THR A 104 -23.35 0.62 -3.18
N ASP A 105 -22.08 0.65 -2.78
CA ASP A 105 -20.94 0.30 -3.62
C ASP A 105 -20.96 -1.15 -4.08
N ARG A 106 -21.31 -2.09 -3.19
CA ARG A 106 -21.45 -3.51 -3.56
C ARG A 106 -22.52 -3.72 -4.62
N LYS A 107 -23.65 -3.01 -4.53
CA LYS A 107 -24.69 -3.05 -5.57
C LYS A 107 -24.20 -2.48 -6.89
N ALA A 108 -23.51 -1.34 -6.86
CA ALA A 108 -22.94 -0.73 -8.06
C ALA A 108 -21.88 -1.64 -8.71
N ARG A 109 -21.03 -2.27 -7.90
CA ARG A 109 -20.03 -3.24 -8.36
C ARG A 109 -20.67 -4.44 -9.04
N ALA A 110 -21.68 -5.04 -8.42
CA ALA A 110 -22.38 -6.19 -8.97
C ALA A 110 -23.04 -5.84 -10.32
N ALA A 111 -23.71 -4.69 -10.41
CA ALA A 111 -24.29 -4.21 -11.66
C ALA A 111 -23.22 -3.96 -12.74
N TRP A 112 -22.05 -3.41 -12.36
CA TRP A 112 -20.93 -3.25 -13.28
C TRP A 112 -20.38 -4.61 -13.77
N GLU A 113 -20.16 -5.58 -12.87
CA GLU A 113 -19.69 -6.93 -13.20
C GLU A 113 -20.65 -7.65 -14.18
N GLU A 114 -21.97 -7.49 -14.00
CA GLU A 114 -22.98 -7.99 -14.95
C GLU A 114 -22.89 -7.28 -16.31
N SER A 115 -22.72 -5.95 -16.31
CA SER A 115 -22.66 -5.15 -17.55
C SER A 115 -21.40 -5.39 -18.40
N MET A 116 -20.31 -5.84 -17.77
CA MET A 116 -19.02 -6.09 -18.43
C MET A 116 -19.10 -7.17 -19.53
N GLN A 117 -20.14 -8.01 -19.53
CA GLN A 117 -20.39 -8.99 -20.59
C GLN A 117 -20.84 -8.33 -21.91
N HIS A 118 -21.27 -7.07 -21.87
CA HIS A 118 -21.87 -6.38 -23.00
C HIS A 118 -21.12 -5.11 -23.40
N ILE A 119 -20.65 -4.32 -22.43
CA ILE A 119 -20.00 -3.05 -22.68
C ILE A 119 -18.82 -2.90 -21.71
N PRO A 120 -17.56 -2.94 -22.20
CA PRO A 120 -16.40 -2.63 -21.37
C PRO A 120 -16.52 -1.20 -20.81
N SER A 121 -16.58 -1.10 -19.48
CA SER A 121 -16.62 0.18 -18.77
C SER A 121 -15.71 0.14 -17.55
N ARG A 122 -15.31 1.30 -17.02
CA ARG A 122 -14.46 1.38 -15.84
C ARG A 122 -15.25 0.87 -14.60
N PRO A 123 -14.65 0.06 -13.72
CA PRO A 123 -15.29 -0.29 -12.47
C PRO A 123 -15.60 0.96 -11.64
N PRO A 124 -16.65 0.94 -10.80
CA PRO A 124 -16.84 2.00 -9.81
C PRO A 124 -15.58 2.12 -8.92
N PRO A 125 -15.25 3.29 -8.37
CA PRO A 125 -14.14 3.41 -7.42
C PRO A 125 -14.45 2.62 -6.14
N TRP A 126 -13.45 2.15 -5.40
CA TRP A 126 -13.69 1.64 -4.04
C TRP A 126 -13.97 2.79 -3.07
N PRO A 127 -14.76 2.57 -1.99
CA PRO A 127 -14.97 3.60 -0.97
C PRO A 127 -13.67 4.11 -0.36
N ALA A 128 -12.73 3.20 -0.07
CA ALA A 128 -11.40 3.53 0.45
C ALA A 128 -10.58 4.44 -0.47
N GLU A 129 -10.89 4.58 -1.76
CA GLU A 129 -10.18 5.53 -2.63
C GLU A 129 -10.35 6.97 -2.12
N ARG A 130 -11.44 7.28 -1.41
CA ARG A 130 -11.62 8.59 -0.73
C ARG A 130 -10.56 8.83 0.35
N LEU A 131 -10.12 7.79 1.06
CA LEU A 131 -9.06 7.90 2.06
C LEU A 131 -7.70 8.21 1.43
N MET A 132 -7.51 7.91 0.15
CA MET A 132 -6.28 8.27 -0.58
C MET A 132 -6.17 9.77 -0.83
N GLU A 133 -7.29 10.50 -0.78
CA GLU A 133 -7.34 11.94 -1.00
C GLU A 133 -6.99 12.73 0.28
N LEU A 134 -6.91 12.06 1.43
CA LEU A 134 -6.51 12.67 2.69
C LEU A 134 -5.05 13.16 2.62
N SER A 135 -4.83 14.39 3.09
CA SER A 135 -3.48 14.89 3.32
C SER A 135 -2.90 14.22 4.56
N LEU A 136 -2.15 13.13 4.36
CA LEU A 136 -1.49 12.35 5.39
C LEU A 136 -0.02 12.74 5.49
N GLU A 137 0.41 13.21 6.65
CA GLU A 137 1.79 13.61 6.94
C GLU A 137 2.35 12.81 8.12
N LEU A 138 3.61 12.40 8.01
CA LEU A 138 4.36 11.75 9.09
C LEU A 138 5.57 12.60 9.45
N THR A 139 5.83 12.72 10.76
CA THR A 139 7.04 13.33 11.32
C THR A 139 7.45 12.57 12.58
N ASP A 140 8.71 12.64 12.97
CA ASP A 140 9.17 12.18 14.28
C ASP A 140 9.65 13.36 15.15
N ASN A 141 10.08 13.08 16.38
CA ASN A 141 10.64 14.08 17.31
C ASN A 141 11.99 14.66 16.87
N LEU A 142 12.64 14.08 15.84
CA LEU A 142 13.87 14.61 15.25
C LEU A 142 13.57 15.47 14.01
N GLY A 143 12.30 15.61 13.63
CA GLY A 143 11.86 16.40 12.49
C GLY A 143 12.09 15.72 11.13
N THR A 144 12.28 14.39 11.10
CA THR A 144 12.37 13.64 9.85
C THR A 144 11.07 13.79 9.07
N ARG A 145 11.16 14.17 7.80
CA ARG A 145 10.01 14.23 6.90
C ARG A 145 9.92 12.95 6.10
N TYR A 146 8.79 12.27 6.24
CA TYR A 146 8.54 11.02 5.54
C TYR A 146 7.74 11.31 4.26
N ALA A 147 8.26 10.87 3.12
CA ALA A 147 7.61 10.99 1.83
C ALA A 147 6.74 9.75 1.54
N PHE A 148 5.50 9.99 1.12
CA PHE A 148 4.62 8.95 0.57
C PHE A 148 5.26 8.32 -0.68
N TYR A 149 5.26 6.98 -0.75
CA TYR A 149 5.81 6.26 -1.91
C TYR A 149 4.89 5.18 -2.48
N SER A 150 3.88 4.72 -1.72
CA SER A 150 2.94 3.71 -2.20
C SER A 150 1.64 3.76 -1.42
N GLY A 151 0.53 3.38 -2.06
CA GLY A 151 -0.77 3.26 -1.42
C GLY A 151 -1.59 2.13 -2.01
N ASN A 152 -2.43 1.50 -1.19
CA ASN A 152 -3.43 0.53 -1.62
C ASN A 152 -4.75 0.83 -0.90
N ALA A 153 -5.84 0.96 -1.67
CA ALA A 153 -7.15 1.26 -1.14
C ALA A 153 -8.17 0.22 -1.62
N GLY A 154 -8.97 -0.29 -0.67
CA GLY A 154 -10.12 -1.11 -0.96
C GLY A 154 -9.80 -2.59 -1.14
N GLY A 155 -10.81 -3.31 -1.63
CA GLY A 155 -10.77 -4.76 -1.79
C GLY A 155 -11.99 -5.43 -1.18
N ARG A 156 -12.29 -6.66 -1.60
CA ARG A 156 -13.42 -7.43 -1.05
C ARG A 156 -13.18 -7.71 0.44
N GLY A 157 -14.11 -7.27 1.29
CA GLY A 157 -13.98 -7.35 2.75
C GLY A 157 -13.03 -6.33 3.38
N GLN A 158 -12.52 -5.39 2.58
CA GLN A 158 -11.60 -4.31 2.96
C GLN A 158 -12.03 -3.01 2.27
N GLU A 159 -13.35 -2.84 2.05
CA GLU A 159 -13.90 -1.78 1.19
C GLU A 159 -13.52 -0.36 1.64
N TRP A 160 -13.26 -0.18 2.94
CA TRP A 160 -12.85 1.07 3.58
C TRP A 160 -11.41 1.06 4.12
N ARG A 161 -10.61 0.04 3.79
CA ARG A 161 -9.22 -0.01 4.24
C ARG A 161 -8.30 0.70 3.26
N TYR A 162 -7.46 1.58 3.77
CA TYR A 162 -6.38 2.21 3.04
C TYR A 162 -5.05 1.96 3.75
N THR A 163 -4.05 1.50 3.01
CA THR A 163 -2.68 1.31 3.49
C THR A 163 -1.74 2.23 2.73
N ALA A 164 -1.02 3.09 3.43
CA ALA A 164 -0.06 4.05 2.90
C ALA A 164 1.36 3.71 3.35
N GLY A 165 2.31 3.71 2.43
CA GLY A 165 3.73 3.49 2.67
C GLY A 165 4.55 4.77 2.56
N PHE A 166 5.46 4.96 3.51
CA PHE A 166 6.30 6.15 3.65
C PHE A 166 7.79 5.81 3.81
N ARG A 167 8.66 6.70 3.33
CA ARG A 167 10.13 6.61 3.43
C ARG A 167 10.74 7.95 3.85
N PRO A 168 11.90 7.98 4.52
CA PRO A 168 12.77 6.86 4.88
C PRO A 168 12.23 6.03 6.06
N ALA A 169 12.99 5.02 6.50
CA ALA A 169 12.78 4.42 7.82
C ALA A 169 13.03 5.46 8.93
N PRO A 170 12.38 5.36 10.09
CA PRO A 170 12.69 6.21 11.23
C PRO A 170 14.16 6.11 11.64
N PRO A 171 14.83 7.24 11.97
CA PRO A 171 16.15 7.21 12.59
C PRO A 171 16.13 6.37 13.88
N GLN A 172 17.26 5.75 14.21
CA GLN A 172 17.34 4.89 15.39
C GLN A 172 17.15 5.67 16.69
N GLU A 173 17.46 6.97 16.68
CA GLU A 173 17.32 7.88 17.82
C GLU A 173 15.90 8.48 17.94
N ALA A 174 15.02 8.25 16.96
CA ALA A 174 13.64 8.71 17.04
C ALA A 174 12.89 7.88 18.08
N THR A 175 12.18 8.56 18.99
CA THR A 175 11.44 7.93 20.09
C THR A 175 9.94 8.01 19.91
N THR A 176 9.47 8.91 19.05
CA THR A 176 8.05 9.12 18.79
C THR A 176 7.81 9.38 17.31
N LEU A 177 6.68 8.90 16.79
CA LEU A 177 6.19 9.15 15.45
C LEU A 177 4.82 9.82 15.54
N THR A 178 4.66 10.97 14.89
CA THR A 178 3.37 11.66 14.76
C THR A 178 2.77 11.37 13.38
N VAL A 179 1.54 10.86 13.37
CA VAL A 179 0.70 10.74 12.18
C VAL A 179 -0.31 11.89 12.17
N ARG A 180 -0.36 12.67 11.09
CA ARG A 180 -1.27 13.80 10.94
C ARG A 180 -2.14 13.62 9.71
N ALA A 181 -3.43 13.90 9.84
CA ALA A 181 -4.39 13.87 8.74
C ALA A 181 -5.23 15.16 8.74
N VAL A 182 -5.61 15.64 7.56
CA VAL A 182 -6.61 16.71 7.42
C VAL A 182 -7.96 16.08 7.08
N LEU A 183 -8.94 16.29 7.95
CA LEU A 183 -10.29 15.72 7.92
C LEU A 183 -11.34 16.84 7.84
N ASP A 184 -12.63 16.49 7.83
CA ASP A 184 -13.72 17.46 7.69
C ASP A 184 -13.76 18.48 8.84
N GLU A 185 -13.45 18.03 10.06
CA GLU A 185 -13.39 18.91 11.24
C GLU A 185 -12.07 19.70 11.34
N GLY A 186 -11.11 19.42 10.47
CA GLY A 186 -9.80 20.05 10.43
C GLY A 186 -8.64 19.06 10.67
N PRO A 187 -7.44 19.57 11.01
CA PRO A 187 -6.27 18.74 11.21
C PRO A 187 -6.36 17.92 12.51
N ALA A 188 -6.12 16.62 12.41
CA ALA A 188 -5.96 15.69 13.52
C ALA A 188 -4.53 15.14 13.58
N ALA A 189 -4.05 14.81 14.78
CA ALA A 189 -2.72 14.27 14.99
C ALA A 189 -2.73 13.21 16.09
N VAL A 190 -1.98 12.13 15.89
CA VAL A 190 -1.75 11.07 16.86
C VAL A 190 -0.25 10.87 17.01
N GLU A 191 0.24 10.88 18.25
CA GLU A 191 1.64 10.58 18.59
C GLU A 191 1.75 9.15 19.08
N LEU A 192 2.76 8.44 18.59
CA LEU A 192 3.00 7.02 18.85
C LEU A 192 4.43 6.82 19.34
N ASP A 193 4.61 6.02 20.39
CA ASP A 193 5.94 5.66 20.87
C ASP A 193 6.61 4.66 19.93
N LEU A 194 7.87 4.91 19.59
CA LEU A 194 8.75 3.98 18.88
C LEU A 194 9.45 3.08 19.92
N ILE A 195 9.45 1.77 19.68
CA ILE A 195 10.03 0.75 20.59
C ILE A 195 11.52 0.53 20.28
#